data_AF-A0A1U7GWN8-F1
#
_entry.id   AF-A0A1U7GWN8-F1
#
_cell.length_a   1.000
_cell.length_b   1.000
_cell.length_c   1.000
_cell.angle_alpha   90.00
_cell.angle_beta   90.00
_cell.angle_gamma   90.00
#
_symmetry.space_group_name_H-M   'P 1'
#
loop_
_entity.id
_entity.type
_entity.pdbx_description
1 polymer ?
#
loop_
_entity_poly.entity_id
_entity_poly.type
_entity_poly.pdbx_seq_one_letter_code
_entity_poly.pdbx_strand_id
1 'polypeptide(L)'
;MKTKKILVDFQGRLLILTTFFLIGLISGITFFSVGIFRARVIDIDKANQLLEAKKQKENNSFGVTKVLFSQGFSDKGIDLRCLSWSSKILNSGWSNNPKDHDFFIDHYVPAGKQAIICATPALSAALAVHPRKKFLYEVSKIDLDDGLYVRVVVGVSEAREPCKLFTGSVDCVNSILARQAVVKYER
;
A
#
# COMPACT_ATOMS: atom_id res chain seq x y z
N MET A 1 -35.89 -10.42 45.60
CA MET A 1 -35.74 -9.28 44.64
C MET A 1 -34.28 -8.91 44.30
N LYS A 2 -33.26 -9.35 45.07
CA LYS A 2 -31.83 -9.04 44.81
C LYS A 2 -31.21 -9.75 43.59
N THR A 3 -31.60 -10.99 43.31
CA THR A 3 -31.00 -11.83 42.26
C THR A 3 -31.24 -11.31 40.83
N LYS A 4 -32.43 -10.73 40.57
CA LYS A 4 -32.74 -10.09 39.27
C LYS A 4 -31.86 -8.86 39.00
N LYS A 5 -31.51 -8.07 40.03
CA LYS A 5 -30.64 -6.88 39.88
C LYS A 5 -29.20 -7.27 39.54
N ILE A 6 -28.68 -8.35 40.13
CA ILE A 6 -27.32 -8.86 39.88
C ILE A 6 -27.21 -9.42 38.46
N LEU A 7 -28.24 -10.15 37.99
CA LEU A 7 -28.27 -10.69 36.63
C LEU A 7 -28.33 -9.59 35.57
N VAL A 8 -29.10 -8.53 35.81
CA VAL A 8 -29.21 -7.36 34.92
C VAL A 8 -27.92 -6.53 34.90
N ASP A 9 -27.25 -6.33 36.05
CA ASP A 9 -25.95 -5.63 36.10
C ASP A 9 -24.82 -6.46 35.44
N PHE A 10 -24.84 -7.79 35.59
CA PHE A 10 -23.90 -8.68 34.90
C PHE A 10 -24.10 -8.70 33.38
N GLN A 11 -25.35 -8.79 32.90
CA GLN A 11 -25.68 -8.71 31.48
C GLN A 11 -25.31 -7.33 30.89
N GLY A 12 -25.55 -6.24 31.62
CA GLY A 12 -25.15 -4.89 31.20
C GLY A 12 -23.64 -4.72 31.06
N ARG A 13 -22.86 -5.19 32.04
CA ARG A 13 -21.38 -5.15 31.98
C ARG A 13 -20.82 -6.02 30.86
N LEU A 14 -21.39 -7.20 30.64
CA LEU A 14 -21.00 -8.08 29.54
C LEU A 14 -21.32 -7.45 28.18
N LEU A 15 -22.46 -6.79 28.04
CA LEU A 15 -22.83 -6.04 26.84
C LEU A 15 -21.82 -4.91 26.56
N ILE A 16 -21.43 -4.17 27.59
CA ILE A 16 -20.43 -3.09 27.47
C ILE A 16 -19.07 -3.65 27.03
N LEU A 17 -18.58 -4.71 27.68
CA LEU A 17 -17.32 -5.37 27.33
C LEU A 17 -17.30 -5.90 25.89
N THR A 18 -18.37 -6.59 25.49
CA THR A 18 -18.51 -7.11 24.12
C THR A 18 -18.59 -5.98 23.09
N THR A 19 -19.27 -4.88 23.40
CA THR A 19 -19.33 -3.69 22.53
C THR A 19 -17.95 -3.06 22.35
N PHE A 20 -17.19 -2.85 23.43
CA PHE A 20 -15.82 -2.34 23.33
C PHE A 20 -14.90 -3.26 22.54
N PHE A 21 -15.01 -4.58 22.73
CA PHE A 21 -14.24 -5.54 21.97
C PHE A 21 -14.56 -5.49 20.48
N LEU A 22 -15.85 -5.40 20.11
CA LEU A 22 -16.27 -5.27 18.72
C LEU A 22 -15.75 -3.99 18.07
N ILE A 23 -15.89 -2.85 18.76
CA ILE A 23 -15.40 -1.55 18.29
C ILE A 23 -13.88 -1.60 18.10
N GLY A 24 -13.17 -2.17 19.06
CA GLY A 24 -11.73 -2.39 18.98
C GLY A 24 -11.35 -3.21 17.74
N LEU A 25 -12.02 -4.35 17.53
CA LEU A 25 -11.77 -5.22 16.36
C LEU A 25 -12.02 -4.48 15.03
N ILE A 26 -13.14 -3.77 14.91
CA ILE A 26 -13.50 -3.01 13.70
C ILE A 26 -12.49 -1.89 13.44
N SER A 27 -12.08 -1.18 14.50
CA SER A 27 -11.07 -0.12 14.39
C SER A 27 -9.72 -0.67 13.92
N GLY A 28 -9.30 -1.82 14.44
CA GLY A 28 -8.08 -2.49 14.01
C GLY A 28 -8.15 -2.90 12.54
N ILE A 29 -9.24 -3.56 12.12
CA ILE A 29 -9.41 -4.00 10.73
C ILE A 29 -9.36 -2.81 9.77
N THR A 30 -10.06 -1.72 10.09
CA THR A 30 -10.09 -0.52 9.24
C THR A 30 -8.73 0.15 9.15
N PHE A 31 -7.96 0.19 10.25
CA PHE A 31 -6.61 0.75 10.30
C PHE A 31 -5.63 0.07 9.33
N PHE A 32 -5.77 -1.23 9.11
CA PHE A 32 -4.91 -2.01 8.21
C PHE A 32 -5.50 -2.26 6.82
N SER A 33 -6.79 -2.00 6.60
CA SER A 33 -7.48 -2.44 5.38
C SER A 33 -7.93 -1.31 4.46
N VAL A 34 -8.12 -0.10 4.97
CA VAL A 34 -8.68 1.01 4.17
C VAL A 34 -7.58 1.98 3.78
N GLY A 35 -7.25 2.04 2.49
CA GLY A 35 -6.37 3.07 1.94
C GLY A 35 -7.10 4.40 1.81
N ILE A 36 -7.06 5.27 2.82
CA ILE A 36 -7.71 6.60 2.81
C ILE A 36 -6.73 7.76 2.70
N PHE A 37 -5.45 7.51 3.00
CA PHE A 37 -4.43 8.54 3.01
C PHE A 37 -3.74 8.59 1.66
N ARG A 38 -3.77 9.73 0.99
CA ARG A 38 -2.92 9.96 -0.17
C ARG A 38 -1.48 9.99 0.29
N ALA A 39 -0.69 9.09 -0.28
CA ALA A 39 0.76 9.07 -0.15
C ALA A 39 1.41 10.00 -1.15
N ARG A 40 0.95 9.96 -2.40
CA ARG A 40 1.58 10.68 -3.51
C ARG A 40 0.66 10.85 -4.71
N VAL A 41 0.87 11.91 -5.49
CA VAL A 41 0.36 12.04 -6.86
C VAL A 41 1.43 11.54 -7.84
N ILE A 42 1.05 10.64 -8.75
CA ILE A 42 1.93 10.18 -9.83
C ILE A 42 1.81 11.21 -10.95
N ASP A 43 2.85 12.02 -11.11
CA ASP A 43 3.01 12.93 -12.24
C ASP A 43 3.39 12.11 -13.48
N ILE A 44 2.38 11.83 -14.32
CA ILE A 44 2.51 10.96 -15.49
C ILE A 44 3.35 11.60 -16.58
N ASP A 45 3.20 12.91 -16.80
CA ASP A 45 3.97 13.62 -17.82
C ASP A 45 5.45 13.59 -17.45
N LYS A 46 5.78 13.88 -16.19
CA LYS A 46 7.15 13.76 -15.69
C LYS A 46 7.66 12.31 -15.73
N ALA A 47 6.84 11.33 -15.39
CA ALA A 47 7.25 9.93 -15.44
C ALA A 47 7.59 9.50 -16.87
N ASN A 48 6.74 9.86 -17.84
CA ASN A 48 6.97 9.60 -19.26
C ASN A 48 8.24 10.30 -19.76
N GLN A 49 8.44 11.58 -19.43
CA GLN A 49 9.67 12.30 -19.80
C GLN A 49 10.93 11.60 -19.28
N LEU A 50 10.92 11.14 -18.02
CA LEU A 50 12.05 10.43 -17.44
C LEU A 50 12.27 9.04 -18.06
N LEU A 51 11.20 8.34 -18.41
CA LEU A 51 11.26 7.05 -19.10
C LEU A 51 11.86 7.22 -20.50
N GLU A 52 11.38 8.19 -21.28
CA GLU A 52 11.92 8.47 -22.62
C GLU A 52 13.38 8.90 -22.58
N ALA A 53 13.75 9.80 -21.66
CA ALA A 53 15.14 10.22 -21.48
C ALA A 53 16.05 9.03 -21.13
N LYS A 54 15.57 8.09 -20.31
CA LYS A 54 16.31 6.88 -19.97
C LYS A 54 16.43 5.93 -21.15
N LYS A 55 15.36 5.72 -21.91
CA LYS A 55 15.35 4.87 -23.11
C LYS A 55 16.31 5.38 -24.18
N GLN A 56 16.36 6.70 -24.39
CA GLN A 56 17.33 7.33 -25.29
C GLN A 56 18.77 7.11 -24.84
N LYS A 57 19.03 7.20 -23.54
CA LYS A 57 20.38 6.94 -22.96
C LYS A 57 20.80 5.47 -23.08
N GLU A 58 19.83 4.55 -23.08
CA GLU A 58 20.03 3.11 -23.26
C GLU A 58 20.00 2.68 -24.74
N ASN A 59 20.22 3.63 -25.67
CA ASN A 59 20.26 3.42 -27.13
C ASN A 59 18.99 2.74 -27.69
N ASN A 60 17.82 3.09 -27.18
CA ASN A 60 16.54 2.51 -27.61
C ASN A 60 16.51 0.98 -27.54
N SER A 61 17.14 0.40 -26.50
CA SER A 61 16.96 -1.02 -26.20
C SER A 61 15.47 -1.32 -26.08
N PHE A 62 14.98 -2.25 -26.90
CA PHE A 62 13.63 -2.79 -26.78
C PHE A 62 13.45 -3.46 -25.41
N GLY A 63 12.31 -3.25 -24.77
CA GLY A 63 11.98 -3.90 -23.50
C GLY A 63 11.26 -3.01 -22.50
N VAL A 64 11.53 -3.25 -21.21
CA VAL A 64 10.88 -2.53 -20.10
C VAL A 64 11.82 -1.44 -19.60
N THR A 65 11.46 -0.17 -19.83
CA THR A 65 12.17 0.96 -19.23
C THR A 65 11.58 1.28 -17.87
N LYS A 66 12.44 1.56 -16.88
CA LYS A 66 12.07 1.72 -15.47
C LYS A 66 12.68 2.95 -14.85
N VAL A 67 11.90 3.72 -14.09
CA VAL A 67 12.37 4.87 -13.32
C VAL A 67 11.97 4.69 -11.86
N LEU A 68 12.96 4.79 -10.96
CA LEU A 68 12.76 4.70 -9.52
C LEU A 68 12.51 6.09 -8.94
N PHE A 69 11.43 6.22 -8.18
CA PHE A 69 11.10 7.40 -7.41
C PHE A 69 11.30 7.09 -5.93
N SER A 70 12.13 7.91 -5.29
CA SER A 70 12.43 7.81 -3.85
C SER A 70 12.28 9.20 -3.24
N GLN A 71 11.13 9.45 -2.61
CA GLN A 71 10.85 10.77 -2.04
C GLN A 71 10.20 10.63 -0.66
N GLY A 72 10.42 11.66 0.16
CA GLY A 72 9.71 11.82 1.42
C GLY A 72 8.21 12.02 1.16
N PHE A 73 7.41 11.72 2.17
CA PHE A 73 5.96 11.83 2.13
C PHE A 73 5.59 13.34 2.08
N SER A 74 5.58 13.99 0.92
CA SER A 74 5.34 15.45 0.81
C SER A 74 3.89 15.82 0.52
N ASP A 75 3.08 14.89 0.01
CA ASP A 75 1.69 15.15 -0.42
C ASP A 75 0.66 14.38 0.42
N LYS A 76 0.77 14.50 1.75
CA LYS A 76 0.00 13.74 2.74
C LYS A 76 -1.40 14.31 2.95
N GLY A 77 -2.38 13.45 3.17
CA GLY A 77 -3.69 13.83 3.69
C GLY A 77 -4.76 12.78 3.42
N ILE A 78 -5.91 12.91 4.07
CA ILE A 78 -7.09 12.15 3.68
C ILE A 78 -7.50 12.63 2.29
N ASP A 79 -7.71 11.71 1.35
CA ASP A 79 -8.11 12.05 -0.01
C ASP A 79 -9.21 11.09 -0.46
N LEU A 80 -10.42 11.63 -0.71
CA LEU A 80 -11.59 10.83 -1.07
C LEU A 80 -11.40 10.10 -2.40
N ARG A 81 -10.49 10.56 -3.26
CA ARG A 81 -10.12 9.83 -4.47
C ARG A 81 -9.59 8.45 -4.16
N CYS A 82 -8.96 8.25 -2.99
CA CYS A 82 -8.52 6.92 -2.56
C CYS A 82 -9.67 5.92 -2.37
N LEU A 83 -10.89 6.41 -2.13
CA LEU A 83 -12.10 5.58 -2.02
C LEU A 83 -12.84 5.42 -3.35
N SER A 84 -12.85 6.45 -4.19
CA SER A 84 -13.70 6.50 -5.39
C SER A 84 -13.01 6.13 -6.69
N TRP A 85 -11.70 6.33 -6.79
CA TRP A 85 -10.93 6.03 -8.00
C TRP A 85 -10.73 4.54 -8.21
N SER A 86 -10.55 4.17 -9.48
CA SER A 86 -10.34 2.78 -9.89
C SER A 86 -8.93 2.31 -9.60
N SER A 87 -8.73 1.00 -9.50
CA SER A 87 -7.43 0.40 -9.26
C SER A 87 -7.38 -0.98 -9.90
N LYS A 88 -6.24 -1.31 -10.51
CA LYS A 88 -5.98 -2.63 -11.09
C LYS A 88 -4.66 -3.17 -10.55
N ILE A 89 -4.76 -4.12 -9.62
CA ILE A 89 -3.61 -4.85 -9.08
C ILE A 89 -3.22 -5.91 -10.11
N LEU A 90 -1.94 -6.00 -10.42
CA LEU A 90 -1.38 -7.01 -11.31
C LEU A 90 -0.74 -8.15 -10.53
N ASN A 91 0.09 -7.82 -9.55
CA ASN A 91 0.83 -8.81 -8.77
C ASN A 91 1.26 -8.22 -7.41
N SER A 92 1.59 -9.07 -6.45
CA SER A 92 2.23 -8.67 -5.20
C SER A 92 3.05 -9.80 -4.64
N GLY A 93 4.16 -9.50 -3.96
CA GLY A 93 4.99 -10.54 -3.36
C GLY A 93 6.28 -9.99 -2.79
N TRP A 94 7.11 -10.91 -2.31
CA TRP A 94 8.45 -10.59 -1.84
C TRP A 94 9.42 -10.50 -3.01
N SER A 95 10.32 -9.51 -2.98
CA SER A 95 11.43 -9.49 -3.92
C SER A 95 12.33 -10.73 -3.72
N ASN A 96 12.70 -11.33 -4.86
CA ASN A 96 13.64 -12.45 -4.95
C ASN A 96 15.10 -11.99 -5.01
N ASN A 97 15.35 -10.68 -5.09
CA ASN A 97 16.69 -10.14 -5.10
C ASN A 97 17.32 -10.34 -3.69
N PRO A 98 18.48 -10.99 -3.57
CA PRO A 98 19.14 -11.19 -2.27
C PRO A 98 19.57 -9.88 -1.59
N LYS A 99 19.56 -8.75 -2.30
CA LYS A 99 19.85 -7.41 -1.76
C LYS A 99 18.59 -6.57 -1.48
N ASP A 100 17.42 -7.05 -1.88
CA ASP A 100 16.14 -6.36 -1.69
C ASP A 100 15.11 -7.38 -1.21
N HIS A 101 14.82 -7.32 0.08
CA HIS A 101 13.90 -8.22 0.75
C HIS A 101 12.52 -7.61 0.96
N ASP A 102 12.23 -6.47 0.33
CA ASP A 102 10.98 -5.77 0.56
C ASP A 102 9.81 -6.43 -0.20
N PHE A 103 8.61 -6.14 0.29
CA PHE A 103 7.37 -6.58 -0.34
C PHE A 103 6.95 -5.56 -1.39
N PHE A 104 6.57 -6.00 -2.57
CA PHE A 104 6.12 -5.12 -3.66
C PHE A 104 4.66 -5.37 -4.04
N ILE A 105 4.04 -4.34 -4.61
CA ILE A 105 2.69 -4.42 -5.17
C ILE A 105 2.70 -3.71 -6.53
N ASP A 106 2.41 -4.48 -7.58
CA ASP A 106 2.37 -4.01 -8.95
C ASP A 106 0.95 -3.63 -9.35
N HIS A 107 0.83 -2.46 -9.96
CA HIS A 107 -0.42 -1.91 -10.45
C HIS A 107 -0.30 -1.46 -11.90
N TYR A 108 -1.44 -1.43 -12.57
CA TYR A 108 -1.58 -0.84 -13.90
C TYR A 108 -2.35 0.47 -13.83
N VAL A 109 -1.85 1.49 -14.55
CA VAL A 109 -2.53 2.76 -14.79
C VAL A 109 -2.75 2.90 -16.30
N PRO A 110 -4.01 2.99 -16.78
CA PRO A 110 -4.28 3.18 -18.20
C PRO A 110 -3.71 4.50 -18.74
N ALA A 111 -3.44 4.54 -20.04
CA ALA A 111 -2.93 5.73 -20.72
C ALA A 111 -3.88 6.94 -20.52
N GLY A 112 -3.29 8.13 -20.32
CA GLY A 112 -4.02 9.40 -20.19
C GLY A 112 -4.83 9.57 -18.89
N LYS A 113 -4.75 8.62 -17.94
CA LYS A 113 -5.46 8.72 -16.66
C LYS A 113 -4.58 9.28 -15.57
N GLN A 114 -5.06 10.23 -14.77
CA GLN A 114 -4.33 10.66 -13.57
C GLN A 114 -4.25 9.52 -12.55
N ALA A 115 -3.15 9.44 -11.79
CA ALA A 115 -2.98 8.44 -10.76
C ALA A 115 -2.42 9.00 -9.45
N ILE A 116 -2.84 8.37 -8.35
CA ILE A 116 -2.37 8.65 -6.99
C ILE A 116 -2.03 7.32 -6.30
N ILE A 117 -1.12 7.38 -5.35
CA ILE A 117 -0.82 6.26 -4.47
C ILE A 117 -1.52 6.54 -3.14
N CYS A 118 -2.33 5.59 -2.70
CA CYS A 118 -3.06 5.65 -1.46
C CYS A 118 -2.51 4.61 -0.50
N ALA A 119 -2.38 4.96 0.77
CA ALA A 119 -1.85 4.13 1.83
C ALA A 119 -2.88 3.96 2.95
N THR A 120 -2.77 2.85 3.66
CA THR A 120 -3.52 2.62 4.89
C THR A 120 -3.06 3.59 6.00
N PRO A 121 -3.89 3.79 7.03
CA PRO A 121 -3.47 4.45 8.27
C PRO A 121 -2.19 3.84 8.85
N ALA A 122 -2.08 2.50 8.85
CA ALA A 122 -0.90 1.79 9.34
C ALA A 122 0.39 2.18 8.60
N LEU A 123 0.39 2.08 7.27
CA LEU A 123 1.56 2.45 6.47
C LEU A 123 1.86 3.95 6.57
N SER A 124 0.82 4.79 6.57
CA SER A 124 0.99 6.24 6.70
C SER A 124 1.61 6.63 8.05
N ALA A 125 1.20 5.98 9.13
CA ALA A 125 1.78 6.16 10.46
C ALA A 125 3.24 5.68 10.50
N ALA A 126 3.53 4.50 9.95
CA ALA A 126 4.89 3.96 9.89
C ALA A 126 5.86 4.89 9.14
N LEU A 127 5.42 5.45 8.00
CA LEU A 127 6.20 6.43 7.23
C LEU A 127 6.34 7.78 7.95
N ALA A 128 5.35 8.18 8.77
CA ALA A 128 5.41 9.41 9.54
C ALA A 128 6.37 9.32 10.74
N VAL A 129 6.40 8.18 11.42
CA VAL A 129 7.26 7.93 12.59
C VAL A 129 8.73 7.78 12.20
N HIS A 130 9.02 7.29 10.98
CA HIS A 130 10.37 7.15 10.47
C HIS A 130 10.64 8.10 9.29
N PRO A 131 10.89 9.41 9.53
CA PRO A 131 11.06 10.39 8.45
C PRO A 131 12.26 10.14 7.54
N ARG A 132 13.20 9.27 7.96
CA ARG A 132 14.32 8.81 7.13
C ARG A 132 13.93 7.67 6.17
N LYS A 133 12.87 6.90 6.48
CA LYS A 133 12.33 5.88 5.57
C LYS A 133 11.61 6.61 4.44
N LYS A 134 12.13 6.48 3.22
CA LYS A 134 11.54 7.08 2.02
C LYS A 134 10.46 6.15 1.48
N PHE A 135 9.39 6.74 0.95
CA PHE A 135 8.40 5.98 0.20
C PHE A 135 8.97 5.71 -1.19
N LEU A 136 9.06 4.44 -1.57
CA LEU A 136 9.68 3.98 -2.80
C LEU A 136 8.60 3.46 -3.75
N TYR A 137 8.62 3.96 -4.99
CA TYR A 137 7.84 3.37 -6.07
C TYR A 137 8.63 3.45 -7.37
N GLU A 138 8.43 2.46 -8.22
CA GLU A 138 8.98 2.41 -9.57
C GLU A 138 7.85 2.59 -10.56
N VAL A 139 8.09 3.39 -11.60
CA VAL A 139 7.20 3.49 -12.76
C VAL A 139 7.94 2.90 -13.95
N SER A 140 7.24 2.06 -14.69
CA SER A 140 7.78 1.41 -15.87
C SER A 140 6.76 1.41 -16.99
N LYS A 141 7.27 1.34 -18.22
CA LYS A 141 6.46 1.25 -19.43
C LYS A 141 7.00 0.12 -20.29
N ILE A 142 6.11 -0.58 -20.96
CA ILE A 142 6.46 -1.57 -21.97
C ILE A 142 6.14 -0.98 -23.34
N ASP A 143 6.93 -1.31 -24.36
CA ASP A 143 6.77 -0.72 -25.70
C ASP A 143 5.43 -1.06 -26.39
N LEU A 144 4.71 -2.10 -25.91
CA LEU A 144 3.46 -2.60 -26.47
C LEU A 144 2.19 -2.08 -25.77
N ASP A 145 2.33 -1.29 -24.70
CA ASP A 145 1.21 -0.74 -23.93
C ASP A 145 1.48 0.73 -23.57
N ASP A 146 0.52 1.58 -23.87
CA ASP A 146 0.62 3.00 -23.56
C ASP A 146 0.37 3.34 -22.10
N GLY A 147 -0.11 2.38 -21.31
CA GLY A 147 -0.26 2.48 -19.87
C GLY A 147 1.05 2.43 -19.10
N LEU A 148 0.97 2.75 -17.82
CA LEU A 148 2.08 2.73 -16.87
C LEU A 148 1.93 1.58 -15.88
N TYR A 149 3.04 0.89 -15.65
CA TYR A 149 3.18 -0.14 -14.64
C TYR A 149 3.86 0.46 -13.42
N VAL A 150 3.12 0.54 -12.32
CA VAL A 150 3.58 1.17 -11.08
C VAL A 150 3.81 0.08 -10.03
N ARG A 151 5.07 -0.08 -9.64
CA ARG A 151 5.47 -0.96 -8.54
C ARG A 151 5.64 -0.13 -7.28
N VAL A 152 4.81 -0.37 -6.28
CA VAL A 152 4.98 0.22 -4.95
C VAL A 152 5.80 -0.74 -4.09
N VAL A 153 6.87 -0.25 -3.47
CA VAL A 153 7.68 -1.04 -2.54
C VAL A 153 7.24 -0.69 -1.12
N VAL A 154 6.65 -1.67 -0.45
CA VAL A 154 6.24 -1.59 0.95
C VAL A 154 7.43 -2.10 1.78
N GLY A 155 8.22 -1.16 2.31
CA GLY A 155 9.45 -1.43 3.08
C GLY A 155 9.19 -2.04 4.46
N VAL A 156 8.64 -3.26 4.48
CA VAL A 156 8.28 -4.04 5.67
C VAL A 156 9.04 -5.36 5.72
N SER A 157 10.29 -5.37 5.21
CA SER A 157 11.21 -6.52 5.30
C SER A 157 11.36 -7.07 6.72
N GLU A 158 11.13 -6.23 7.74
CA GLU A 158 11.09 -6.60 9.16
C GLU A 158 10.06 -7.71 9.48
N ALA A 159 8.99 -7.88 8.68
CA ALA A 159 7.98 -8.93 8.89
C ALA A 159 8.37 -10.28 8.27
N ARG A 160 9.29 -10.29 7.29
CA ARG A 160 9.65 -11.48 6.51
C ARG A 160 10.29 -12.57 7.37
N GLU A 161 11.31 -12.21 8.15
CA GLU A 161 12.04 -13.14 9.01
C GLU A 161 11.17 -13.70 10.15
N PRO A 162 10.41 -12.88 10.90
CA PRO A 162 9.43 -13.39 11.85
C PRO A 162 8.43 -14.35 11.20
N CYS A 163 7.86 -14.02 10.04
CA CYS A 163 6.93 -14.90 9.33
C CYS A 163 7.55 -16.27 9.05
N LYS A 164 8.76 -16.28 8.49
CA LYS A 164 9.49 -17.50 8.19
C LYS A 164 9.79 -18.32 9.44
N LEU A 165 10.20 -17.67 10.52
CA LEU A 165 10.53 -18.31 11.80
C LEU A 165 9.30 -18.94 12.46
N PHE A 166 8.16 -18.25 12.50
CA PHE A 166 6.96 -18.71 13.21
C PHE A 166 6.08 -19.65 12.39
N THR A 167 6.05 -19.51 11.06
CA THR A 167 5.09 -20.24 10.20
C THR A 167 5.77 -21.14 9.17
N GLY A 168 7.10 -21.08 9.04
CA GLY A 168 7.85 -21.76 7.97
C GLY A 168 7.71 -21.09 6.60
N SER A 169 6.90 -20.04 6.47
CA SER A 169 6.65 -19.32 5.22
C SER A 169 6.84 -17.82 5.39
N VAL A 170 7.45 -17.18 4.39
CA VAL A 170 7.55 -15.71 4.33
C VAL A 170 6.19 -15.06 3.99
N ASP A 171 5.23 -15.84 3.50
CA ASP A 171 3.98 -15.33 2.95
C ASP A 171 2.91 -15.05 4.02
N CYS A 172 3.24 -15.24 5.30
CA CYS A 172 2.28 -15.26 6.40
C CYS A 172 1.50 -13.95 6.59
N VAL A 173 2.00 -12.83 6.07
CA VAL A 173 1.36 -11.50 6.11
C VAL A 173 1.08 -10.90 4.72
N ASN A 174 1.24 -11.65 3.63
CA ASN A 174 1.10 -11.11 2.26
C ASN A 174 -0.26 -10.45 2.03
N SER A 175 -1.33 -11.03 2.57
CA SER A 175 -2.69 -10.49 2.45
C SER A 175 -2.85 -9.12 3.12
N ILE A 176 -2.13 -8.88 4.21
CA ILE A 176 -2.11 -7.60 4.92
C ILE A 176 -1.24 -6.61 4.16
N LEU A 177 -0.04 -7.05 3.73
CA LEU A 177 0.91 -6.21 3.01
C LEU A 177 0.37 -5.74 1.66
N ALA A 178 -0.29 -6.61 0.90
CA ALA A 178 -0.91 -6.31 -0.39
C ALA A 178 -2.02 -5.25 -0.33
N ARG A 179 -2.49 -4.90 0.87
CA ARG A 179 -3.50 -3.85 1.10
C ARG A 179 -2.91 -2.54 1.62
N GLN A 180 -1.64 -2.52 2.00
CA GLN A 180 -1.03 -1.35 2.65
C GLN A 180 -0.88 -0.16 1.71
N ALA A 181 -0.71 -0.41 0.41
CA ALA A 181 -0.68 0.63 -0.61
C ALA A 181 -1.44 0.19 -1.87
N VAL A 182 -2.16 1.13 -2.46
CA VAL A 182 -2.91 0.92 -3.70
C VAL A 182 -2.70 2.10 -4.64
N VAL A 183 -2.42 1.80 -5.90
CA VAL A 183 -2.40 2.82 -6.95
C VAL A 183 -3.82 2.99 -7.49
N LYS A 184 -4.33 4.20 -7.36
CA LYS A 184 -5.66 4.62 -7.74
C LYS A 184 -5.55 5.53 -8.95
N TYR A 185 -6.44 5.39 -9.92
CA TYR A 185 -6.49 6.22 -11.11
C TYR A 185 -7.91 6.66 -11.45
N GLU A 186 -8.00 7.79 -12.14
CA GLU A 186 -9.27 8.35 -12.56
C GLU A 186 -10.08 7.35 -13.38
N ARG A 187 -11.36 7.20 -13.03
CA ARG A 187 -12.26 6.23 -13.67
C ARG A 187 -12.42 6.51 -15.15
#